data_AF-A0A963DJR9-F1
#
_entry.id   AF-A0A963DJR9-F1
#
_cell.length_a   1.000
_cell.length_b   1.000
_cell.length_c   1.000
_cell.angle_alpha   90.00
_cell.angle_beta   90.00
_cell.angle_gamma   90.00
#
_symmetry.space_group_name_H-M   'P 1'
#
loop_
_entity.id
_entity.type
_entity.pdbx_description
1 polymer ?
#
loop_
_entity_poly.entity_id
_entity_poly.type
_entity_poly.pdbx_seq_one_letter_code
_entity_poly.pdbx_strand_id
1 'polypeptide(L)'
;MTTLNPESFNDAFQVLQRNAETLRRQTEPDIDRLVPLVEESLQAYAICKQRLEAVRQALEAQLGPEAAQDDAAAIPFPSDEATPRTPTLPAVSPTAPDGSAPGGADFDDDIPFAPHLRGGEWAA
;
A
#
# COMPACT_ATOMS: atom_id res chain seq x y z
N MET A 1 -0.31 13.69 -19.20
CA MET A 1 -0.04 12.29 -19.59
C MET A 1 1.39 12.02 -19.21
N THR A 2 1.63 11.25 -18.14
CA THR A 2 2.99 10.89 -17.73
C THR A 2 3.46 9.80 -18.68
N THR A 3 4.42 10.13 -19.55
CA THR A 3 5.01 9.18 -20.49
C THR A 3 5.84 8.18 -19.71
N LEU A 4 5.69 6.88 -19.97
CA LEU A 4 6.55 5.85 -19.38
C LEU A 4 7.99 6.11 -19.85
N ASN A 5 8.83 6.71 -19.00
CA ASN A 5 10.22 6.94 -19.31
C ASN A 5 11.06 5.81 -18.71
N PRO A 6 11.67 4.93 -19.53
CA PRO A 6 12.39 3.74 -19.05
C PRO A 6 13.62 4.10 -18.21
N GLU A 7 14.07 5.35 -18.26
CA GLU A 7 15.22 5.83 -17.49
C GLU A 7 14.86 6.47 -16.15
N SER A 8 13.59 6.79 -15.91
CA SER A 8 13.16 7.53 -14.71
C SER A 8 12.38 6.63 -13.76
N PHE A 9 12.92 6.45 -12.55
CA PHE A 9 12.21 5.77 -11.45
C PHE A 9 10.93 6.52 -11.07
N ASN A 10 10.96 7.85 -11.03
CA ASN A 10 9.82 8.66 -10.58
C ASN A 10 8.63 8.55 -11.53
N ASP A 11 8.88 8.64 -12.84
CA ASP A 11 7.82 8.51 -13.86
C ASP A 11 7.19 7.12 -13.83
N ALA A 12 8.01 6.06 -13.78
CA ALA A 12 7.52 4.68 -13.68
C ALA A 12 6.71 4.47 -12.39
N PHE A 13 7.18 5.00 -11.26
CA PHE A 13 6.47 4.90 -9.98
C PHE A 13 5.12 5.62 -10.01
N GLN A 14 5.03 6.81 -10.61
CA GLN A 14 3.76 7.53 -10.75
C GLN A 14 2.74 6.75 -11.59
N VAL A 15 3.18 6.11 -12.68
CA VAL A 15 2.29 5.27 -13.50
C VAL A 15 1.79 4.08 -12.70
N LEU A 16 2.68 3.39 -11.99
CA LEU A 16 2.31 2.26 -11.13
C LEU A 16 1.29 2.69 -10.06
N GLN A 17 1.53 3.80 -9.38
CA GLN A 17 0.62 4.34 -8.38
C GLN A 17 -0.75 4.68 -8.98
N ARG A 18 -0.77 5.38 -10.11
CA ARG A 18 -2.01 5.75 -10.79
C ARG A 18 -2.82 4.52 -11.20
N ASN A 19 -2.18 3.48 -11.72
CA ASN A 19 -2.86 2.26 -12.14
C ASN A 19 -3.44 1.51 -10.94
N ALA A 20 -2.69 1.40 -9.83
CA ALA A 20 -3.16 0.81 -8.58
C ALA A 20 -4.37 1.58 -8.00
N GLU A 21 -4.31 2.91 -8.00
CA GLU A 21 -5.44 3.72 -7.55
C GLU A 21 -6.65 3.61 -8.49
N THR A 22 -6.42 3.51 -9.79
CA THR A 22 -7.47 3.29 -10.80
C THR A 22 -8.20 1.98 -10.54
N LEU A 23 -7.48 0.89 -10.29
CA LEU A 23 -8.05 -0.41 -9.93
C LEU A 23 -8.82 -0.35 -8.61
N ARG A 24 -8.31 0.39 -7.61
CA ARG A 24 -8.95 0.49 -6.29
C ARG A 24 -10.24 1.32 -6.29
N ARG A 25 -10.32 2.35 -7.14
CA ARG A 25 -11.48 3.27 -7.20
C ARG A 25 -12.62 2.78 -8.09
N GLN A 26 -12.35 1.87 -9.03
CA GLN A 26 -13.39 1.34 -9.91
C GLN A 26 -14.32 0.41 -9.12
N THR A 27 -15.59 0.80 -8.99
CA THR A 27 -16.65 -0.02 -8.38
C THR A 27 -17.06 -1.17 -9.28
N GLU A 28 -17.05 -0.96 -10.60
CA GLU A 28 -17.29 -1.98 -11.60
C GLU A 28 -16.13 -1.96 -12.61
N PRO A 29 -15.28 -2.99 -12.64
CA PRO A 29 -14.09 -2.99 -13.47
C PRO A 29 -14.42 -3.16 -14.95
N ASP A 30 -13.84 -2.29 -15.78
CA ASP A 30 -13.89 -2.41 -17.24
C ASP A 30 -13.02 -3.61 -17.69
N ILE A 31 -13.67 -4.72 -18.04
CA ILE A 31 -13.03 -6.01 -18.36
C ILE A 31 -12.00 -5.87 -19.48
N ASP A 32 -12.30 -5.07 -20.50
CA ASP A 32 -11.42 -4.88 -21.66
C ASP A 32 -10.16 -4.08 -21.29
N ARG A 33 -10.23 -3.29 -20.21
CA ARG A 33 -9.12 -2.46 -19.73
C ARG A 33 -8.30 -3.07 -18.61
N LEU A 34 -8.78 -4.13 -17.96
CA LEU A 34 -8.06 -4.76 -16.84
C LEU A 34 -6.69 -5.30 -17.27
N VAL A 35 -6.66 -6.13 -18.31
CA VAL A 35 -5.41 -6.77 -18.77
C VAL A 35 -4.38 -5.73 -19.23
N PRO A 36 -4.72 -4.76 -20.11
CA PRO A 36 -3.77 -3.72 -20.51
C PRO A 36 -3.23 -2.88 -19.34
N LEU A 37 -4.09 -2.56 -18.36
CA LEU A 37 -3.70 -1.75 -17.19
C LEU A 37 -2.70 -2.50 -16.31
N VAL A 38 -2.91 -3.80 -16.12
CA VAL A 38 -1.99 -4.66 -15.35
C VAL A 38 -0.68 -4.85 -16.09
N GLU A 39 -0.69 -5.06 -17.41
CA GLU A 39 0.53 -5.15 -18.22
C GLU A 39 1.37 -3.87 -18.13
N GLU A 40 0.73 -2.69 -18.21
CA GLU A 40 1.40 -1.40 -18.01
C GLU A 40 1.99 -1.29 -16.60
N SER A 41 1.25 -1.73 -15.57
CA SER A 41 1.76 -1.78 -14.19
C SER A 41 2.97 -2.72 -14.04
N LEU A 42 2.98 -3.86 -14.70
CA LEU A 42 4.12 -4.80 -14.67
C LEU A 42 5.36 -4.21 -15.33
N GLN A 43 5.20 -3.48 -16.45
CA GLN A 43 6.30 -2.79 -17.12
C GLN A 43 6.88 -1.68 -16.23
N ALA A 44 6.01 -0.84 -15.64
CA ALA A 44 6.42 0.20 -14.72
C ALA A 44 7.14 -0.39 -13.49
N TYR A 45 6.61 -1.48 -12.93
CA TYR A 45 7.24 -2.18 -11.81
C TYR A 45 8.62 -2.73 -12.16
N ALA A 46 8.81 -3.30 -13.36
CA ALA A 46 10.11 -3.81 -13.78
C ALA A 46 11.19 -2.71 -13.79
N ILE A 47 10.86 -1.53 -14.32
CA ILE A 47 11.76 -0.36 -14.31
C ILE A 47 12.09 0.06 -12.88
N CYS A 48 11.08 0.17 -12.02
CA CYS A 48 11.26 0.50 -10.60
C CYS A 48 12.21 -0.50 -9.91
N LYS A 49 12.01 -1.80 -10.14
CA LYS A 49 12.85 -2.86 -9.59
C LYS A 49 14.29 -2.75 -10.08
N GLN A 50 14.51 -2.58 -11.39
CA GLN A 50 15.86 -2.47 -11.95
C GLN A 50 16.65 -1.30 -11.36
N ARG A 51 15.99 -0.15 -11.18
CA ARG A 51 16.62 1.02 -10.57
C ARG A 51 16.94 0.79 -9.09
N LEU A 52 16.05 0.13 -8.36
CA LEU A 52 16.27 -0.20 -6.95
C LEU A 52 17.44 -1.19 -6.78
N GLU A 53 17.54 -2.20 -7.65
CA GLU A 53 18.67 -3.13 -7.67
C GLU A 53 20.00 -2.43 -7.98
N ALA A 54 20.02 -1.53 -8.96
CA ALA A 54 21.22 -0.74 -9.26
C ALA A 54 21.66 0.11 -8.07
N VAL A 55 20.71 0.69 -7.33
CA VAL A 55 20.97 1.46 -6.10
C VAL A 55 21.51 0.55 -4.99
N ARG A 56 20.90 -0.63 -4.77
CA ARG A 56 21.39 -1.62 -3.80
C ARG A 56 22.84 -2.01 -4.09
N GLN A 57 23.14 -2.38 -5.33
CA GLN A 57 24.50 -2.75 -5.74
C GLN A 57 25.50 -1.60 -5.56
N ALA A 58 25.09 -0.37 -5.88
CA ALA A 58 25.95 0.80 -5.68
C ALA A 58 26.22 1.09 -4.20
N LEU A 59 25.25 0.84 -3.32
CA LEU A 59 25.40 0.96 -1.86
C LEU A 59 26.30 -0.16 -1.31
N GLU A 60 26.07 -1.41 -1.71
CA GLU A 60 26.89 -2.56 -1.32
C GLU A 60 28.35 -2.38 -1.73
N ALA A 61 28.60 -1.86 -2.94
CA ALA A 61 29.95 -1.57 -3.42
C ALA A 61 30.67 -0.48 -2.60
N GLN A 62 29.92 0.44 -1.99
CA GLN A 62 30.48 1.53 -1.18
C GLN A 62 30.62 1.17 0.30
N LEU A 63 29.71 0.37 0.84
CA LEU A 63 29.61 0.05 2.26
C LEU A 63 30.24 -1.30 2.62
N GLY A 64 30.51 -2.17 1.63
CA GLY A 64 31.00 -3.53 1.85
C GLY A 64 29.92 -4.46 2.45
N PRO A 65 30.10 -5.80 2.39
CA PRO A 65 29.12 -6.79 2.86
C PRO A 65 28.92 -6.84 4.40
N GLU A 66 29.51 -5.92 5.16
CA GLU A 66 29.52 -5.97 6.64
C GLU A 66 28.30 -5.29 7.29
N ALA A 67 27.45 -4.60 6.52
CA ALA A 67 26.26 -3.92 7.04
C ALA A 67 25.00 -4.81 7.14
N ALA A 68 25.07 -6.10 6.76
CA ALA A 68 23.90 -6.97 6.60
C ALA A 68 23.70 -8.02 7.73
N GLN A 69 24.50 -8.00 8.80
CA GLN A 69 24.46 -9.04 9.84
C GLN A 69 24.45 -8.49 11.27
N ASP A 70 23.56 -7.56 11.63
CA ASP A 70 23.23 -7.29 13.04
C ASP A 70 22.04 -6.32 13.12
N ASP A 71 20.79 -6.79 13.03
CA ASP A 71 19.61 -6.07 13.56
C ASP A 71 18.32 -6.93 13.45
N ALA A 72 18.37 -8.13 14.03
CA ALA A 72 17.17 -8.87 14.43
C ALA A 72 16.88 -8.73 15.93
N ALA A 73 17.44 -7.71 16.58
CA ALA A 73 17.27 -7.43 18.00
C ALA A 73 16.34 -6.24 18.20
N ALA A 74 15.08 -6.56 18.50
CA ALA A 74 14.10 -5.77 19.24
C ALA A 74 14.42 -4.28 19.43
N ILE A 75 13.69 -3.40 18.73
CA ILE A 75 13.54 -2.01 19.18
C ILE A 75 12.51 -2.02 20.31
N PRO A 76 12.88 -1.78 21.58
CA PRO A 76 11.90 -1.43 22.59
C PRO A 76 11.36 -0.05 22.22
N PHE A 77 10.12 0.02 21.74
CA PHE A 77 9.44 1.30 21.59
C PHE A 77 9.43 1.98 22.97
N PRO A 78 10.00 3.19 23.13
CA PRO A 78 9.77 3.96 24.32
C PRO A 78 8.30 4.38 24.31
N SER A 79 7.54 3.93 25.31
CA SER A 79 6.22 4.46 25.63
C SER A 79 6.37 5.90 26.09
N ASP A 80 6.51 6.83 25.14
CA ASP A 80 6.45 8.25 25.44
C ASP A 80 4.97 8.65 25.58
N GLU A 81 4.65 8.96 26.82
CA GLU A 81 3.39 9.39 27.39
C GLU A 81 2.85 10.64 26.67
N ALA A 82 2.14 10.44 25.56
CA ALA A 82 1.44 11.51 24.86
C ALA A 82 0.20 11.95 25.67
N THR A 83 0.40 12.90 26.58
CA THR A 83 -0.66 13.61 27.29
C THR A 83 -1.56 14.35 26.29
N PRO A 84 -2.85 14.02 26.14
CA PRO A 84 -3.71 14.75 25.22
C PRO A 84 -4.05 16.13 25.81
N ARG A 85 -3.48 17.19 25.23
CA ARG A 85 -3.94 18.57 25.49
C ARG A 85 -5.18 18.81 24.63
N THR A 86 -6.34 18.60 25.23
CA THR A 86 -7.67 18.87 24.69
C THR A 86 -7.82 20.38 24.41
N PRO A 87 -8.03 20.82 23.17
CA PRO A 87 -8.51 22.17 22.92
C PRO A 87 -10.01 22.23 23.23
N THR A 88 -10.36 22.91 24.32
CA THR A 88 -11.75 23.24 24.71
C THR A 88 -12.38 24.15 23.66
N LEU A 89 -13.31 23.61 22.87
CA LEU A 89 -14.27 24.38 22.05
C LEU A 89 -15.56 24.60 22.86
N PRO A 90 -16.19 25.79 22.79
CA PRO A 90 -17.42 26.08 23.52
C PRO A 90 -18.61 25.28 22.97
N ALA A 91 -19.41 24.75 23.89
CA ALA A 91 -20.57 23.91 23.63
C ALA A 91 -21.69 24.66 22.92
N VAL A 92 -22.10 24.15 21.76
CA VAL A 92 -23.43 24.42 21.17
C VAL A 92 -24.22 23.12 21.20
N SER A 93 -25.24 23.07 22.06
CA SER A 93 -26.25 22.02 22.06
C SER A 93 -27.21 22.21 20.88
N PRO A 94 -27.50 21.12 20.15
CA PRO A 94 -28.88 20.91 19.75
C PRO A 94 -29.40 19.51 20.11
N THR A 95 -30.48 19.53 20.89
CA THR A 95 -31.62 18.60 20.94
C THR A 95 -31.59 17.39 19.99
N ALA A 96 -31.66 16.21 20.59
CA ALA A 96 -31.99 14.94 19.93
C ALA A 96 -33.44 14.92 19.41
N PRO A 97 -33.76 14.02 18.48
CA PRO A 97 -34.46 12.83 18.97
C PRO A 97 -34.01 11.51 18.33
N ASP A 98 -33.96 10.50 19.20
CA ASP A 98 -34.46 9.13 19.05
C ASP A 98 -34.19 8.37 17.74
N GLY A 99 -33.24 7.45 17.82
CA GLY A 99 -33.01 6.41 16.83
C GLY A 99 -32.32 5.22 17.49
N SER A 100 -33.13 4.26 17.96
CA SER A 100 -32.66 2.98 18.49
C SER A 100 -31.80 2.22 17.48
N ALA A 101 -30.56 1.89 17.85
CA ALA A 101 -29.82 0.75 17.30
C ALA A 101 -28.75 0.28 18.29
N PRO A 102 -28.83 -0.96 18.80
CA PRO A 102 -27.66 -1.68 19.25
C PRO A 102 -27.44 -2.88 18.33
N GLY A 103 -26.30 -2.89 17.65
CA GLY A 103 -25.84 -3.99 16.83
C GLY A 103 -24.39 -3.77 16.48
N GLY A 104 -23.52 -3.89 17.47
CA GLY A 104 -22.08 -3.92 17.27
C GLY A 104 -21.73 -5.16 16.44
N ALA A 105 -21.45 -4.95 15.16
CA ALA A 105 -20.71 -5.89 14.36
C ALA A 105 -19.23 -5.52 14.51
N ASP A 106 -18.61 -6.25 15.43
CA ASP A 106 -17.22 -6.64 15.44
C ASP A 106 -16.69 -6.71 13.99
N PHE A 107 -15.98 -5.67 13.56
CA PHE A 107 -15.19 -5.72 12.33
C PHE A 107 -13.93 -6.50 12.69
N ASP A 108 -14.10 -7.82 12.64
CA ASP A 108 -13.09 -8.85 12.84
C ASP A 108 -11.88 -8.50 11.96
N ASP A 109 -10.79 -8.21 12.67
CA ASP A 109 -9.42 -7.95 12.20
C ASP A 109 -8.81 -9.25 11.66
N ASP A 110 -9.46 -9.87 10.66
CA ASP A 110 -8.98 -11.07 9.97
C ASP A 110 -9.40 -11.00 8.48
N ILE A 111 -8.79 -10.06 7.75
CA ILE A 111 -8.59 -10.26 6.31
C ILE A 111 -7.14 -10.70 6.13
N PRO A 112 -6.82 -11.99 6.33
CA PRO A 112 -5.54 -12.51 5.97
C PRO A 112 -5.44 -12.38 4.45
N PHE A 113 -4.48 -11.56 4.01
CA PHE A 113 -4.02 -11.49 2.63
C PHE A 113 -3.37 -12.84 2.29
N ALA A 114 -4.18 -13.88 2.12
CA ALA A 114 -3.72 -15.24 2.06
C ALA A 114 -4.56 -16.10 1.08
N PRO A 115 -3.90 -17.07 0.46
CA PRO A 115 -4.15 -17.51 -0.90
C PRO A 115 -5.00 -18.78 -0.89
N HIS A 116 -6.22 -18.71 -1.41
CA HIS A 116 -7.10 -19.89 -1.57
C HIS A 116 -7.46 -20.21 -3.03
N LEU A 117 -6.64 -19.77 -3.99
CA LEU A 117 -6.69 -20.29 -5.35
C LEU A 117 -5.60 -21.37 -5.55
N ARG A 118 -5.70 -22.44 -4.76
CA ARG A 118 -5.02 -23.71 -5.06
C ARG A 118 -6.09 -24.80 -5.20
N GLY A 119 -6.58 -24.97 -6.42
CA GLY A 119 -7.51 -26.03 -6.78
C GLY A 119 -7.96 -25.78 -8.21
N GLY A 120 -7.30 -26.44 -9.17
CA GLY A 120 -7.38 -26.12 -10.59
C GLY A 120 -8.70 -26.47 -11.24
N GLU A 121 -9.08 -25.66 -12.22
CA GLU A 121 -9.76 -26.07 -13.45
C GLU A 121 -9.84 -24.84 -14.38
N TRP A 122 -8.82 -24.65 -15.23
CA TRP A 122 -8.96 -23.85 -16.45
C TRP A 122 -8.19 -24.57 -17.55
N ALA A 123 -8.76 -25.68 -18.00
CA ALA A 123 -8.37 -26.34 -19.23
C ALA A 123 -9.61 -26.44 -20.13
N ALA A 124 -9.39 -25.99 -21.38
CA ALA A 124 -10.28 -25.94 -22.54
C ALA A 124 -11.20 -24.71 -22.65
#